data_AF-A0A016SJB0-F1
#
_entry.id   AF-A0A016SJB0-F1
#
_cell.length_a   1.000
_cell.length_b   1.000
_cell.length_c   1.000
_cell.angle_alpha   90.00
_cell.angle_beta   90.00
_cell.angle_gamma   90.00
#
_symmetry.space_group_name_H-M   'P 1'
#
loop_
_entity.id
_entity.type
_entity.pdbx_description
1 polymer ?
#
loop_
_entity_poly.entity_id
_entity_poly.type
_entity_poly.pdbx_seq_one_letter_code
_entity_poly.pdbx_strand_id
1 'polypeptide(L)'
;MPLQLLLYALYRMIRAIVLLESDLFTLVRKLSQQQQVGDVEFFNVITRYRLDATDIAQEYDFLLFNDGFGTMQELKDVSWMIYTITDRYVYFVRIPSDTLLSINHATRLTPLLHTCCDRVARMDINIFVDEVRATIPPMKGRVVMLHSSPCCGGSMLARMLSSTDPEQQRLIVHGEPPVLSALAVLVNTVSIETIRSITYAALRFAVQHIERDQVLVMKTRTMQKYCCLWNFGILTSSQRDGRVVKALDLSSNGPNPMQDYAEILLSVEFRDSDKFAARWPSG
;
A
#
# COMPACT_ATOMS: atom_id res chain seq x y z
N MET A 1 -7.28 29.89 -5.56
CA MET A 1 -6.35 29.25 -6.52
C MET A 1 -4.93 29.82 -6.47
N PRO A 2 -4.59 31.06 -6.91
CA PRO A 2 -3.18 31.50 -6.98
C PRO A 2 -2.52 31.63 -5.60
N LEU A 3 -3.24 32.14 -4.60
CA LEU A 3 -2.74 32.26 -3.22
C LEU A 3 -2.48 30.89 -2.58
N GLN A 4 -3.36 29.90 -2.81
CA GLN A 4 -3.20 28.54 -2.28
C GLN A 4 -1.98 27.85 -2.90
N LEU A 5 -1.74 28.04 -4.20
CA LEU A 5 -0.55 27.53 -4.86
C LEU A 5 0.73 28.20 -4.34
N LEU A 6 0.69 29.51 -4.07
CA LEU A 6 1.80 30.23 -3.46
C LEU A 6 2.11 29.71 -2.06
N LEU A 7 1.08 29.56 -1.22
CA LEU A 7 1.21 29.00 0.13
C LEU A 7 1.76 27.58 0.10
N TYR A 8 1.31 26.78 -0.87
CA TYR A 8 1.79 25.43 -1.06
C TYR A 8 3.26 25.37 -1.50
N ALA A 9 3.66 26.25 -2.41
CA ALA A 9 5.06 26.38 -2.81
C ALA A 9 5.94 26.82 -1.63
N LEU A 10 5.48 27.79 -0.84
CA LEU A 10 6.16 28.23 0.37
C LEU A 10 6.30 27.09 1.38
N TYR A 11 5.23 26.34 1.61
CA TYR A 11 5.24 25.15 2.47
C TYR A 11 6.28 24.12 2.01
N ARG A 12 6.36 23.83 0.70
CA ARG A 12 7.38 22.92 0.16
C ARG A 12 8.80 23.44 0.35
N MET A 13 9.03 24.75 0.22
CA MET A 13 10.34 25.36 0.48
C MET A 13 10.74 25.24 1.95
N ILE A 14 9.83 25.59 2.86
CA ILE A 14 10.04 25.45 4.31
C ILE A 14 10.33 23.98 4.65
N ARG A 15 9.58 23.05 4.06
CA ARG A 15 9.83 21.61 4.24
C ARG A 15 11.23 21.20 3.79
N ALA A 16 11.69 21.66 2.64
CA ALA A 16 13.03 21.33 2.15
C ALA A 16 14.12 21.83 3.11
N ILE A 17 13.94 23.05 3.66
CA ILE A 17 14.88 23.62 4.64
C ILE A 17 14.89 22.78 5.92
N VAL A 18 13.73 22.48 6.50
CA VAL A 18 13.62 21.69 7.74
C VAL A 18 14.18 20.28 7.56
N LEU A 19 13.91 19.63 6.42
CA LEU A 19 14.48 18.32 6.13
C LEU A 19 15.99 18.37 5.98
N LEU A 20 16.53 19.40 5.32
CA LEU A 20 17.98 19.57 5.18
C LEU A 20 18.66 19.81 6.53
N GLU A 21 18.05 20.62 7.40
CA GLU A 21 18.52 20.82 8.77
C GLU A 21 18.48 19.53 9.57
N SER A 22 17.38 18.77 9.46
CA SER A 22 17.21 17.47 10.09
C SER A 22 18.26 16.46 9.61
N ASP A 23 18.49 16.37 8.31
CA ASP A 23 19.50 15.47 7.73
C ASP A 23 20.92 15.88 8.18
N LEU A 24 21.22 17.19 8.21
CA LEU A 24 22.49 17.69 8.72
C LEU A 24 22.68 17.35 10.20
N PHE A 25 21.65 17.55 11.02
CA PHE A 25 21.65 17.20 12.43
C PHE A 25 21.93 15.70 12.63
N THR A 26 21.30 14.85 11.81
CA THR A 26 21.52 13.40 11.88
C THR A 26 22.91 13.00 11.43
N LEU A 27 23.49 13.68 10.45
CA LEU A 27 24.84 13.44 9.98
C LEU A 27 25.87 13.82 11.06
N VAL A 28 25.69 14.98 11.71
CA VAL A 28 26.52 15.40 12.85
C VAL A 28 26.40 14.39 14.00
N ARG A 29 25.19 13.92 14.30
CA ARG A 29 24.96 12.91 15.34
C ARG A 29 25.61 11.56 15.00
N LYS A 30 25.52 11.11 13.75
CA LYS A 30 26.19 9.89 13.26
C LYS A 30 27.71 9.99 13.40
N LEU A 31 28.28 11.14 13.04
CA LEU A 31 29.72 11.39 13.19
C LEU A 31 30.16 11.46 14.66
N SER A 32 29.32 12.03 15.53
CA SER A 32 29.65 12.23 16.94
C SER A 32 29.44 10.99 17.82
N GLN A 33 28.42 10.16 17.53
CA GLN A 33 28.00 9.08 18.43
C GLN A 33 28.31 7.66 17.91
N GLN A 34 28.86 7.50 16.69
CA GLN A 34 29.04 6.18 16.03
C GLN A 34 27.78 5.29 16.07
N GLN A 35 26.60 5.88 16.23
CA GLN A 35 25.37 5.15 16.47
C GLN A 35 24.66 4.93 15.14
N GLN A 36 25.13 3.92 14.40
CA GLN A 36 24.39 3.32 13.29
C GLN A 36 23.80 1.99 13.75
N VAL A 37 22.54 1.99 14.17
CA VAL A 37 21.81 0.74 14.30
C VAL A 37 20.39 0.99 13.80
N GLY A 38 20.19 0.89 12.48
CA GLY A 38 18.85 0.93 11.90
C GLY A 38 18.80 1.40 10.46
N ASP A 39 18.20 0.57 9.59
CA ASP A 39 17.92 0.89 8.19
C ASP A 39 16.60 1.67 7.99
N VAL A 40 15.86 1.89 9.08
CA VAL A 40 14.61 2.65 9.10
C VAL A 40 14.83 3.95 9.84
N GLU A 41 14.40 5.05 9.22
CA GLU A 41 14.42 6.39 9.81
C GLU A 41 13.04 6.74 10.32
N PHE A 42 12.95 7.20 11.56
CA PHE A 42 11.71 7.63 12.20
C PHE A 42 11.67 9.15 12.31
N PHE A 43 10.51 9.71 11.99
CA PHE A 43 10.26 11.13 11.97
C PHE A 43 9.05 11.48 12.83
N ASN A 44 9.20 12.58 13.58
CA ASN A 44 8.08 13.26 14.20
C ASN A 44 7.41 14.18 13.19
N VAL A 45 6.08 14.21 13.21
CA VAL A 45 5.29 15.06 12.31
C VAL A 45 5.07 16.42 12.98
N ILE A 46 5.70 17.47 12.46
CA ILE A 46 5.56 18.84 12.97
C ILE A 46 4.24 19.45 12.47
N THR A 47 3.99 19.34 11.17
CA THR A 47 2.76 19.83 10.55
C THR A 47 2.45 19.03 9.28
N ARG A 48 1.24 19.21 8.75
CA ARG A 48 0.68 18.45 7.64
C ARG A 48 -0.02 19.43 6.72
N TYR A 49 0.24 19.33 5.42
CA TYR A 49 -0.44 20.17 4.45
C TYR A 49 -0.61 19.45 3.12
N ARG A 50 -1.88 19.31 2.72
CA ARG A 50 -2.28 18.82 1.40
C ARG A 50 -3.14 19.86 0.69
N LEU A 51 -2.85 20.05 -0.59
CA LEU A 51 -3.61 20.96 -1.45
C LEU A 51 -5.00 20.39 -1.76
N ASP A 52 -5.06 19.11 -2.13
CA ASP A 52 -6.30 18.37 -2.32
C ASP A 52 -6.27 17.04 -1.54
N ALA A 53 -7.36 16.76 -0.82
CA ALA A 53 -7.58 15.47 -0.17
C ALA A 53 -7.76 14.33 -1.18
N THR A 54 -8.04 14.65 -2.45
CA THR A 54 -8.25 13.65 -3.49
C THR A 54 -7.00 13.18 -4.21
N ASP A 55 -5.91 13.94 -4.10
CA ASP A 55 -4.61 13.66 -4.71
C ASP A 55 -3.97 12.36 -4.20
N ILE A 56 -2.96 11.90 -4.92
CA ILE A 56 -2.18 10.73 -4.54
C ILE A 56 -1.33 11.08 -3.31
N ALA A 57 -1.17 10.15 -2.39
CA ALA A 57 -0.30 10.30 -1.22
C ALA A 57 1.13 10.63 -1.67
N GLN A 58 1.70 11.71 -1.15
CA GLN A 58 3.01 12.19 -1.54
C GLN A 58 3.91 12.38 -0.32
N GLU A 59 5.22 12.25 -0.54
CA GLU A 59 6.22 12.38 0.52
C GLU A 59 6.23 13.78 1.16
N TYR A 60 5.78 14.78 0.41
CA TYR A 60 5.72 16.17 0.86
C TYR A 60 4.42 16.57 1.55
N ASP A 61 3.52 15.61 1.82
CA ASP A 61 2.30 15.87 2.58
C ASP A 61 2.62 16.21 4.06
N PHE A 62 3.80 15.83 4.55
CA PHE A 62 4.24 16.03 5.93
C PHE A 62 5.51 16.90 6.05
N LEU A 63 5.51 17.79 7.04
CA LEU A 63 6.71 18.44 7.55
C LEU A 63 7.30 17.55 8.66
N LEU A 64 8.47 16.98 8.39
CA LEU A 64 9.07 15.93 9.17
C LEU A 64 10.37 16.42 9.81
N PHE A 65 10.63 15.97 11.03
CA PHE A 65 11.91 16.14 11.69
C PHE A 65 12.38 14.80 12.25
N ASN A 66 13.64 14.45 12.02
CA ASN A 66 14.17 13.14 12.36
C ASN A 66 14.23 12.98 13.88
N ASP A 67 13.59 11.91 14.37
CA ASP A 67 13.55 11.50 15.78
C ASP A 67 14.65 10.48 16.08
N GLY A 68 14.92 9.57 15.13
CA GLY A 68 15.97 8.56 15.27
C GLY A 68 15.97 7.50 14.17
N PHE A 69 16.83 6.49 14.37
CA PHE A 69 16.93 5.30 13.53
C PHE A 69 16.43 4.08 14.30
N GLY A 70 15.85 3.12 13.60
CA GLY A 70 15.50 1.83 14.17
C GLY A 70 15.36 0.76 13.09
N THR A 71 14.65 -0.32 13.42
CA THR A 71 14.67 -1.54 12.61
C THR A 71 13.34 -1.84 11.94
N MET A 72 13.37 -2.68 10.89
CA MET A 72 12.15 -3.18 10.25
C MET A 72 11.20 -3.90 11.22
N GLN A 73 11.73 -4.45 12.32
CA GLN A 73 10.93 -5.15 13.33
C GLN A 73 9.94 -4.20 14.02
N GLU A 74 10.27 -2.93 14.17
CA GLU A 74 9.36 -1.91 14.72
C GLU A 74 8.23 -1.56 13.75
N LEU A 75 8.49 -1.64 12.43
CA LEU A 75 7.48 -1.46 11.38
C LEU A 75 6.55 -2.66 11.22
N LYS A 76 6.84 -3.79 11.87
CA LYS A 76 5.94 -4.96 11.87
C LYS A 76 4.76 -4.77 12.79
N ASP A 77 4.68 -3.73 13.61
CA ASP A 77 3.47 -3.49 14.39
C ASP A 77 2.26 -3.17 13.48
N VAL A 78 1.05 -3.53 13.91
CA VAL A 78 -0.22 -3.33 13.16
C VAL A 78 -0.49 -1.85 12.90
N SER A 79 0.07 -0.99 13.75
CA SER A 79 -0.08 0.46 13.67
C SER A 79 0.61 1.08 12.45
N TRP A 80 1.57 0.40 11.82
CA TRP A 80 2.30 0.94 10.67
C TRP A 80 1.70 0.53 9.33
N MET A 81 1.45 1.52 8.48
CA MET A 81 0.95 1.32 7.12
C MET A 81 1.78 2.07 6.10
N ILE A 82 1.89 1.50 4.89
CA ILE A 82 2.53 2.18 3.77
C ILE A 82 1.65 3.35 3.32
N TYR A 83 2.19 4.56 3.40
CA TYR A 83 1.53 5.78 2.94
C TYR A 83 1.82 6.05 1.47
N THR A 84 3.09 6.05 1.07
CA THR A 84 3.50 6.28 -0.32
C THR A 84 4.82 5.59 -0.63
N ILE A 85 5.10 5.39 -1.92
CA ILE A 85 6.31 4.76 -2.42
C ILE A 85 6.88 5.67 -3.52
N THR A 86 8.15 6.01 -3.37
CA THR A 86 8.92 6.82 -4.35
C THR A 86 9.90 5.93 -5.10
N ASP A 87 10.72 6.52 -5.98
CA ASP A 87 11.79 5.83 -6.69
C ASP A 87 12.92 5.34 -5.77
N ARG A 88 13.09 5.99 -4.61
CA ARG A 88 14.17 5.70 -3.65
C ARG A 88 13.68 5.14 -2.32
N TYR A 89 12.57 5.67 -1.80
CA TYR A 89 12.13 5.40 -0.44
C TYR A 89 10.68 4.94 -0.36
N VAL A 90 10.41 4.09 0.63
CA VAL A 90 9.08 3.72 1.10
C VAL A 90 8.77 4.53 2.36
N TYR A 91 7.60 5.18 2.37
CA TYR A 91 7.14 5.96 3.52
C TYR A 91 6.01 5.24 4.24
N PHE A 92 6.18 5.08 5.55
CA PHE A 92 5.20 4.48 6.44
C PHE A 92 4.62 5.53 7.37
N VAL A 93 3.36 5.36 7.74
CA VAL A 93 2.68 6.18 8.74
C VAL A 93 2.23 5.28 9.88
N ARG A 94 2.46 5.72 11.11
CA ARG A 94 1.93 5.08 12.30
C ARG A 94 0.57 5.67 12.63
N ILE A 95 -0.42 4.81 12.80
CA ILE A 95 -1.78 5.19 13.19
C ILE A 95 -2.08 4.69 14.59
N PRO A 96 -2.68 5.51 15.45
CA PRO A 96 -3.09 5.08 16.78
C PRO A 96 -4.10 3.94 16.68
N SER A 97 -3.92 2.93 17.54
CA SER A 97 -4.62 1.63 17.51
C SER A 97 -6.14 1.71 17.59
N ASP A 98 -6.69 2.83 18.05
CA ASP A 98 -8.14 3.05 18.18
C ASP A 98 -8.81 3.44 16.84
N THR A 99 -8.03 3.63 15.77
CA THR A 99 -8.56 4.08 14.48
C THR A 99 -9.05 2.89 13.64
N LEU A 100 -10.36 2.82 13.40
CA LEU A 100 -10.96 1.77 12.59
C LEU A 100 -10.70 1.98 11.09
N LEU A 101 -9.91 1.08 10.49
CA LEU A 101 -9.47 1.13 9.08
C LEU A 101 -10.50 0.49 8.11
N SER A 102 -11.79 0.66 8.40
CA SER A 102 -12.87 0.13 7.57
C SER A 102 -13.32 1.14 6.51
N ILE A 103 -13.78 0.64 5.36
CA ILE A 103 -14.49 1.44 4.35
C ILE A 103 -15.76 2.12 4.90
N ASN A 104 -16.35 1.57 5.96
CA ASN A 104 -17.50 2.18 6.65
C ASN A 104 -17.13 3.53 7.29
N HIS A 105 -15.91 3.65 7.82
CA HIS A 105 -15.42 4.87 8.46
C HIS A 105 -14.69 5.78 7.46
N ALA A 106 -13.94 5.20 6.52
CA ALA A 106 -13.22 5.95 5.52
C ALA A 106 -13.34 5.32 4.13
N THR A 107 -14.06 5.99 3.23
CA THR A 107 -14.17 5.56 1.82
C THR A 107 -12.84 5.60 1.09
N ARG A 108 -11.91 6.43 1.56
CA ARG A 108 -10.54 6.56 1.07
C ARG A 108 -9.63 6.53 2.29
N LEU A 109 -8.66 5.64 2.29
CA LEU A 109 -7.72 5.53 3.39
C LEU A 109 -6.76 6.73 3.41
N THR A 110 -6.32 7.25 2.25
CA THR A 110 -5.32 8.34 2.19
C THR A 110 -5.58 9.53 3.13
N PRO A 111 -6.78 10.16 3.14
CA PRO A 111 -7.04 11.30 4.02
C PRO A 111 -7.10 10.92 5.50
N LEU A 112 -7.59 9.72 5.82
CA LEU A 112 -7.59 9.20 7.19
C LEU A 112 -6.17 9.01 7.67
N LEU A 113 -5.32 8.34 6.87
CA LEU A 113 -3.93 8.11 7.22
C LEU A 113 -3.15 9.42 7.37
N HIS A 114 -3.43 10.40 6.52
CA HIS A 114 -2.83 11.74 6.62
C HIS A 114 -3.24 12.46 7.91
N THR A 115 -4.51 12.39 8.29
CA THR A 115 -5.05 13.14 9.43
C THR A 115 -4.72 12.48 10.76
N CYS A 116 -4.76 11.14 10.82
CA CYS A 116 -4.62 10.37 12.05
C CYS A 116 -3.19 9.88 12.33
N CYS A 117 -2.23 10.07 11.42
CA CYS A 117 -0.87 9.60 11.70
C CYS A 117 -0.26 10.32 12.91
N ASP A 118 0.57 9.62 13.69
CA ASP A 118 1.33 10.23 14.79
C ASP A 118 2.82 10.34 14.44
N ARG A 119 3.33 9.36 13.71
CA ARG A 119 4.73 9.26 13.29
C ARG A 119 4.84 8.82 11.84
N VAL A 120 5.96 9.15 11.23
CA VAL A 120 6.31 8.71 9.87
C VAL A 120 7.63 7.96 9.93
N ALA A 121 7.76 6.93 9.11
CA ALA A 121 9.03 6.25 8.90
C ALA A 121 9.43 6.25 7.42
N ARG A 122 10.73 6.24 7.15
CA ARG A 122 11.32 6.17 5.81
C ARG A 122 12.29 5.01 5.76
N MET A 123 12.25 4.23 4.68
CA MET A 123 13.19 3.14 4.43
C MET A 123 13.58 3.11 2.95
N ASP A 124 14.82 2.75 2.64
CA ASP A 124 15.25 2.53 1.25
C ASP A 124 14.45 1.39 0.61
N ILE A 125 14.08 1.55 -0.65
CA ILE A 125 13.20 0.62 -1.35
C ILE A 125 13.83 -0.76 -1.57
N ASN A 126 15.15 -0.82 -1.79
CA ASN A 126 15.85 -2.09 -2.00
C ASN A 126 15.94 -2.85 -0.69
N ILE A 127 16.33 -2.16 0.39
CA ILE A 127 16.39 -2.75 1.73
C ILE A 127 15.00 -3.23 2.14
N PHE A 128 13.94 -2.44 1.86
CA PHE A 128 12.56 -2.85 2.14
C PHE A 128 12.18 -4.15 1.43
N VAL A 129 12.47 -4.28 0.13
CA VAL A 129 12.16 -5.48 -0.64
C VAL A 129 12.88 -6.71 -0.08
N ASP A 130 14.14 -6.56 0.30
CA ASP A 130 14.96 -7.65 0.83
C ASP A 130 14.51 -8.06 2.24
N GLU A 131 14.26 -7.09 3.12
CA GLU A 131 13.77 -7.31 4.49
C GLU A 131 12.37 -7.95 4.51
N VAL A 132 11.45 -7.49 3.66
CA VAL A 132 10.12 -8.11 3.55
C VAL A 132 10.24 -9.54 3.01
N ARG A 133 11.13 -9.78 2.06
CA ARG A 133 11.34 -11.11 1.49
C ARG A 133 11.91 -12.07 2.54
N ALA A 134 12.86 -11.60 3.35
CA ALA A 134 13.56 -12.39 4.35
C ALA A 134 12.70 -12.65 5.59
N THR A 135 11.92 -11.66 6.03
CA THR A 135 11.34 -11.69 7.38
C THR A 135 9.82 -11.80 7.44
N ILE A 136 9.10 -11.55 6.34
CA ILE A 136 7.64 -11.70 6.28
C ILE A 136 7.33 -12.96 5.46
N PRO A 137 6.67 -13.98 6.06
CA PRO A 137 6.33 -15.20 5.35
C PRO A 137 5.38 -14.91 4.17
N PRO A 138 5.31 -15.81 3.17
CA PRO A 138 4.35 -15.68 2.09
C PRO A 138 2.91 -15.54 2.64
N MET A 139 2.07 -14.80 1.89
CA MET A 139 0.74 -14.35 2.31
C MET A 139 -0.11 -15.53 2.83
N LYS A 140 -0.57 -15.42 4.07
CA LYS A 140 -1.38 -16.45 4.73
C LYS A 140 -2.88 -16.32 4.47
N GLY A 141 -3.37 -15.09 4.26
CA GLY A 141 -4.78 -14.76 4.01
C GLY A 141 -5.11 -14.57 2.53
N ARG A 142 -6.41 -14.43 2.23
CA ARG A 142 -6.89 -14.19 0.86
C ARG A 142 -7.05 -12.69 0.61
N VAL A 143 -6.57 -12.20 -0.52
CA VAL A 143 -6.78 -10.81 -0.94
C VAL A 143 -7.70 -10.77 -2.15
N VAL A 144 -8.65 -9.85 -2.15
CA VAL A 144 -9.60 -9.60 -3.23
C VAL A 144 -9.48 -8.15 -3.62
N MET A 145 -9.24 -7.87 -4.89
CA MET A 145 -9.21 -6.50 -5.39
C MET A 145 -10.49 -6.19 -6.16
N LEU A 146 -11.21 -5.17 -5.70
CA LEU A 146 -12.40 -4.67 -6.38
C LEU A 146 -12.03 -3.43 -7.18
N HIS A 147 -12.04 -3.55 -8.50
CA HIS A 147 -11.82 -2.43 -9.39
C HIS A 147 -13.15 -1.84 -9.83
N SER A 148 -13.25 -0.51 -9.77
CA SER A 148 -14.48 0.19 -10.12
C SER A 148 -14.16 1.51 -10.79
N SER A 149 -14.86 1.78 -11.89
CA SER A 149 -14.84 3.11 -12.50
C SER A 149 -15.39 4.16 -11.53
N PRO A 150 -14.95 5.42 -11.63
CA PRO A 150 -15.57 6.50 -10.88
C PRO A 150 -17.09 6.51 -11.11
N CYS A 151 -17.85 6.78 -10.06
CA CYS A 151 -19.32 6.91 -10.10
C CYS A 151 -20.12 5.63 -10.42
N CYS A 152 -19.51 4.43 -10.44
CA CYS A 152 -20.23 3.18 -10.72
C CYS A 152 -20.77 2.44 -9.47
N GLY A 153 -20.89 3.13 -8.32
CA GLY A 153 -21.37 2.50 -7.08
C GLY A 153 -20.39 1.54 -6.40
N GLY A 154 -19.15 1.39 -6.86
CA GLY A 154 -18.17 0.46 -6.26
C GLY A 154 -17.90 0.69 -4.77
N SER A 155 -17.97 1.93 -4.29
CA SER A 155 -17.88 2.22 -2.85
C SER A 155 -19.10 1.75 -2.06
N MET A 156 -20.29 1.72 -2.68
CA MET A 156 -21.52 1.19 -2.06
C MET A 156 -21.45 -0.33 -1.94
N LEU A 157 -21.00 -1.01 -3.01
CA LEU A 157 -20.74 -2.45 -2.98
C LEU A 157 -19.76 -2.83 -1.86
N ALA A 158 -18.63 -2.11 -1.78
CA ALA A 158 -17.62 -2.39 -0.77
C ALA A 158 -18.12 -2.11 0.67
N ARG A 159 -18.98 -1.10 0.88
CA ARG A 159 -19.66 -0.91 2.17
C ARG A 159 -20.66 -2.03 2.48
N MET A 160 -21.42 -2.50 1.48
CA MET A 160 -22.32 -3.65 1.66
C MET A 160 -21.54 -4.90 2.07
N LEU A 161 -20.40 -5.16 1.43
CA LEU A 161 -19.49 -6.23 1.84
C LEU A 161 -18.99 -6.02 3.26
N SER A 162 -18.57 -4.81 3.63
CA SER A 162 -18.16 -4.54 5.01
C SER A 162 -19.31 -4.67 6.03
N SER A 163 -20.57 -4.55 5.60
CA SER A 163 -21.72 -4.70 6.49
C SER A 163 -22.11 -6.15 6.77
N THR A 164 -21.66 -7.11 5.96
CA THR A 164 -21.91 -8.54 6.23
C THR A 164 -21.07 -9.07 7.38
N ASP A 165 -19.99 -8.37 7.74
CA ASP A 165 -19.11 -8.69 8.87
C ASP A 165 -18.70 -7.41 9.60
N PRO A 166 -19.58 -6.87 10.47
CA PRO A 166 -19.33 -5.60 11.16
C PRO A 166 -18.17 -5.69 12.17
N GLU A 167 -17.88 -6.89 12.68
CA GLU A 167 -16.78 -7.15 13.62
C GLU A 167 -15.44 -7.40 12.92
N GLN A 168 -15.43 -7.43 11.58
CA GLN A 168 -14.23 -7.63 10.75
C GLN A 168 -13.44 -8.91 11.07
N GLN A 169 -14.12 -9.93 11.61
CA GLN A 169 -13.45 -11.15 12.05
C GLN A 169 -12.95 -12.00 10.87
N ARG A 170 -13.68 -11.99 9.75
CA ARG A 170 -13.43 -12.80 8.56
C ARG A 170 -13.26 -11.95 7.31
N LEU A 171 -13.84 -10.75 7.27
CA LEU A 171 -13.82 -9.88 6.11
C LEU A 171 -13.40 -8.45 6.49
N ILE A 172 -12.26 -8.04 5.95
CA ILE A 172 -11.74 -6.68 6.12
C ILE A 172 -11.89 -5.97 4.77
N VAL A 173 -12.54 -4.81 4.73
CA VAL A 173 -12.74 -4.06 3.48
C VAL A 173 -12.07 -2.70 3.57
N HIS A 174 -11.02 -2.51 2.77
CA HIS A 174 -10.25 -1.27 2.67
C HIS A 174 -10.68 -0.45 1.47
N GLY A 175 -10.99 0.83 1.70
CA GLY A 175 -11.32 1.79 0.66
C GLY A 175 -10.08 2.53 0.14
N GLU A 176 -9.69 2.26 -1.11
CA GLU A 176 -8.61 2.97 -1.83
C GLU A 176 -7.32 3.09 -1.01
N PRO A 177 -6.64 1.97 -0.71
CA PRO A 177 -5.38 2.00 0.02
C PRO A 177 -4.32 2.80 -0.78
N PRO A 178 -3.60 3.74 -0.14
CA PRO A 178 -2.75 4.69 -0.86
C PRO A 178 -1.55 4.02 -1.55
N VAL A 179 -1.09 2.89 -1.00
CA VAL A 179 0.02 2.10 -1.57
C VAL A 179 -0.24 1.70 -3.02
N LEU A 180 -1.48 1.34 -3.36
CA LEU A 180 -1.84 0.95 -4.72
C LEU A 180 -1.84 2.14 -5.68
N SER A 181 -2.25 3.33 -5.20
CA SER A 181 -2.16 4.57 -5.97
C SER A 181 -0.71 5.02 -6.17
N ALA A 182 0.14 4.88 -5.16
CA ALA A 182 1.57 5.20 -5.28
C ALA A 182 2.27 4.27 -6.29
N LEU A 183 2.03 2.96 -6.22
CA LEU A 183 2.57 1.99 -7.17
C LEU A 183 2.14 2.30 -8.61
N ALA A 184 0.89 2.70 -8.83
CA ALA A 184 0.40 3.05 -10.16
C ALA A 184 1.12 4.27 -10.79
N VAL A 185 1.58 5.21 -9.97
CA VAL A 185 2.41 6.33 -10.44
C VAL A 185 3.82 5.83 -10.76
N LEU A 186 4.39 5.02 -9.86
CA LEU A 186 5.78 4.56 -9.92
C LEU A 186 6.08 3.73 -11.18
N VAL A 187 5.10 2.99 -11.71
CA VAL A 187 5.21 2.20 -12.95
C VAL A 187 5.76 2.99 -14.13
N ASN A 188 5.48 4.30 -14.19
CA ASN A 188 5.93 5.14 -15.31
C ASN A 188 7.41 5.54 -15.19
N THR A 189 8.06 5.22 -14.07
CA THR A 189 9.40 5.71 -13.74
C THR A 189 10.42 4.59 -13.55
N VAL A 190 9.98 3.36 -13.24
CA VAL A 190 10.86 2.22 -12.95
C VAL A 190 10.63 1.07 -13.93
N SER A 191 11.59 0.15 -13.99
CA SER A 191 11.48 -1.04 -14.84
C SER A 191 10.33 -1.97 -14.39
N ILE A 192 9.85 -2.80 -15.32
CA ILE A 192 8.78 -3.79 -15.04
C ILE A 192 9.21 -4.79 -13.95
N GLU A 193 10.48 -5.20 -13.93
CA GLU A 193 10.98 -6.16 -12.94
C GLU A 193 11.03 -5.54 -11.54
N THR A 194 11.50 -4.28 -11.47
CA THR A 194 11.57 -3.51 -10.22
C THR A 194 10.18 -3.25 -9.66
N ILE A 195 9.21 -2.80 -10.47
CA ILE A 195 7.86 -2.55 -9.96
C ILE A 195 7.18 -3.83 -9.47
N ARG A 196 7.47 -4.99 -10.08
CA ARG A 196 6.95 -6.29 -9.63
C ARG A 196 7.47 -6.66 -8.25
N SER A 197 8.76 -6.52 -8.01
CA SER A 197 9.36 -6.85 -6.71
C SER A 197 8.82 -5.91 -5.62
N ILE A 198 8.72 -4.62 -5.90
CA ILE A 198 8.15 -3.61 -4.99
C ILE A 198 6.68 -3.89 -4.71
N THR A 199 5.87 -4.14 -5.74
CA THR A 199 4.43 -4.43 -5.59
C THR A 199 4.22 -5.66 -4.72
N TYR A 200 5.02 -6.70 -4.94
CA TYR A 200 4.94 -7.93 -4.15
C TYR A 200 5.33 -7.71 -2.68
N ALA A 201 6.40 -6.97 -2.41
CA ALA A 201 6.81 -6.61 -1.06
C ALA A 201 5.77 -5.72 -0.37
N ALA A 202 5.24 -4.72 -1.06
CA ALA A 202 4.21 -3.82 -0.56
C ALA A 202 2.91 -4.57 -0.20
N LEU A 203 2.47 -5.50 -1.05
CA LEU A 203 1.30 -6.33 -0.78
C LEU A 203 1.55 -7.29 0.40
N ARG A 204 2.71 -7.94 0.47
CA ARG A 204 3.09 -8.78 1.60
C ARG A 204 3.07 -8.02 2.91
N PHE A 205 3.63 -6.81 2.93
CA PHE A 205 3.60 -5.94 4.10
C PHE A 205 2.17 -5.55 4.47
N ALA A 206 1.35 -5.15 3.50
CA ALA A 206 -0.05 -4.77 3.75
C ALA A 206 -0.90 -5.90 4.32
N VAL A 207 -0.54 -7.17 4.09
CA VAL A 207 -1.27 -8.33 4.61
C VAL A 207 -0.59 -9.08 5.74
N GLN A 208 0.53 -8.58 6.26
CA GLN A 208 1.32 -9.31 7.25
C GLN A 208 0.52 -9.66 8.51
N HIS A 209 -0.52 -8.88 8.80
CA HIS A 209 -1.41 -8.99 9.95
C HIS A 209 -2.69 -9.78 9.71
N ILE A 210 -2.86 -10.32 8.50
CA ILE A 210 -4.09 -10.98 8.10
C ILE A 210 -4.00 -12.46 8.39
N GLU A 211 -4.95 -12.95 9.16
CA GLU A 211 -5.03 -14.35 9.54
C GLU A 211 -5.45 -15.24 8.34
N ARG A 212 -5.20 -16.55 8.44
CA ARG A 212 -5.50 -17.50 7.35
C ARG A 212 -6.98 -17.54 6.98
N ASP A 213 -7.84 -17.35 7.97
CA ASP A 213 -9.30 -17.42 7.78
C ASP A 213 -9.91 -16.06 7.37
N GLN A 214 -9.08 -15.01 7.29
CA GLN A 214 -9.49 -13.67 6.91
C GLN A 214 -9.32 -13.40 5.42
N VAL A 215 -10.26 -12.61 4.89
CA VAL A 215 -10.26 -12.11 3.52
C VAL A 215 -10.14 -10.59 3.56
N LEU A 216 -9.12 -10.06 2.87
CA LEU A 216 -8.96 -8.63 2.68
C LEU A 216 -9.48 -8.21 1.32
N VAL A 217 -10.48 -7.34 1.31
CA VAL A 217 -11.01 -6.72 0.11
C VAL A 217 -10.43 -5.31 -0.01
N MET A 218 -9.63 -5.07 -1.05
CA MET A 218 -9.12 -3.75 -1.39
C MET A 218 -9.92 -3.16 -2.55
N LYS A 219 -10.77 -2.17 -2.26
CA LYS A 219 -11.47 -1.42 -3.32
C LYS A 219 -10.54 -0.37 -3.90
N THR A 220 -10.40 -0.34 -5.22
CA THR A 220 -9.58 0.64 -5.95
C THR A 220 -10.41 1.32 -7.02
N ARG A 221 -10.00 2.54 -7.41
CA ARG A 221 -10.53 3.21 -8.61
C ARG A 221 -9.71 2.78 -9.80
N THR A 222 -10.37 2.45 -10.90
CA THR A 222 -9.70 2.46 -12.20
C THR A 222 -9.45 3.92 -12.58
N MET A 223 -8.18 4.31 -12.71
CA MET A 223 -7.85 5.26 -13.78
C MET A 223 -7.28 4.45 -14.94
N GLN A 224 -7.48 4.88 -16.18
CA GLN A 224 -7.01 4.15 -17.37
C GLN A 224 -5.53 3.73 -17.30
N LYS A 225 -4.68 4.45 -16.55
CA LYS A 225 -3.27 4.11 -16.28
C LYS A 225 -3.06 2.92 -15.32
N TYR A 226 -4.00 2.64 -14.43
CA TYR A 226 -3.95 1.48 -13.52
C TYR A 226 -4.10 0.17 -14.28
N CYS A 227 -4.85 0.18 -15.39
CA CYS A 227 -5.06 -0.97 -16.25
C CYS A 227 -3.72 -1.53 -16.79
N CYS A 228 -2.68 -0.70 -16.93
CA CYS A 228 -1.35 -1.13 -17.36
C CYS A 228 -0.68 -2.08 -16.35
N LEU A 229 -0.69 -1.80 -15.04
CA LEU A 229 -0.14 -2.72 -14.02
C LEU A 229 -0.75 -4.12 -14.09
N TRP A 230 -2.05 -4.17 -14.38
CA TRP A 230 -2.83 -5.40 -14.37
C TRP A 230 -2.80 -6.11 -15.74
N ASN A 231 -2.84 -5.37 -16.85
CA ASN A 231 -2.74 -5.88 -18.22
C ASN A 231 -1.30 -6.26 -18.63
N PHE A 232 -0.26 -5.67 -18.03
CA PHE A 232 1.14 -6.06 -18.29
C PHE A 232 1.55 -7.38 -17.62
N GLY A 233 0.63 -8.07 -16.95
CA GLY A 233 0.89 -9.39 -16.37
C GLY A 233 1.91 -9.41 -15.24
N ILE A 234 2.15 -8.26 -14.62
CA ILE A 234 2.96 -8.09 -13.41
C ILE A 234 2.43 -8.97 -12.27
N LEU A 235 1.10 -9.23 -12.25
CA LEU A 235 0.44 -10.19 -11.35
C LEU A 235 -0.13 -11.43 -12.06
N THR A 236 -0.20 -11.47 -13.40
CA THR A 236 -0.67 -12.67 -14.13
C THR A 236 0.47 -13.66 -14.44
N SER A 237 1.73 -13.24 -14.46
CA SER A 237 2.84 -14.16 -14.77
C SER A 237 3.24 -15.09 -13.60
N SER A 238 2.51 -15.05 -12.48
CA SER A 238 2.61 -16.06 -11.43
C SER A 238 1.89 -17.37 -11.80
N GLN A 239 1.49 -17.54 -13.06
CA GLN A 239 0.90 -18.76 -13.60
C GLN A 239 1.91 -19.92 -13.74
N ARG A 240 3.23 -19.65 -13.69
CA ARG A 240 4.25 -20.72 -13.68
C ARG A 240 4.41 -21.43 -12.34
N ASP A 241 3.94 -20.83 -11.24
CA ASP A 241 4.08 -21.37 -9.87
C ASP A 241 2.75 -21.81 -9.24
N GLY A 242 1.71 -22.08 -10.03
CA GLY A 242 0.43 -22.57 -9.52
C GLY A 242 -0.39 -21.56 -8.70
N ARG A 243 -0.08 -20.26 -8.80
CA ARG A 243 -0.74 -19.18 -8.06
C ARG A 243 -1.68 -18.41 -8.98
N VAL A 244 -2.97 -18.46 -8.71
CA VAL A 244 -4.01 -17.82 -9.53
C VAL A 244 -4.32 -16.44 -8.97
N VAL A 245 -4.06 -15.39 -9.75
CA VAL A 245 -4.55 -14.02 -9.49
C VAL A 245 -5.60 -13.71 -10.55
N LYS A 246 -6.82 -13.38 -10.13
CA LYS A 246 -7.90 -12.93 -11.02
C LYS A 246 -8.38 -11.56 -10.57
N ALA A 247 -8.65 -10.68 -11.52
CA ALA A 247 -9.16 -9.31 -11.32
C ALA A 247 -10.58 -9.19 -11.90
N LEU A 248 -11.44 -8.38 -11.26
CA LEU A 248 -12.81 -8.10 -11.67
C LEU A 248 -12.79 -6.70 -12.24
N ASP A 249 -13.05 -6.57 -13.54
CA ASP A 249 -13.23 -5.28 -14.18
C ASP A 249 -14.74 -5.00 -14.28
N LEU A 250 -15.21 -3.98 -13.57
CA LEU A 250 -16.59 -3.49 -13.65
C LEU A 250 -16.78 -2.44 -14.76
N SER A 251 -15.77 -2.19 -15.62
CA SER A 251 -15.91 -1.27 -16.75
C SER A 251 -16.61 -1.94 -17.93
N SER A 252 -17.93 -1.78 -18.02
CA SER A 252 -18.71 -2.15 -19.20
C SER A 252 -18.43 -1.17 -20.35
N ASN A 253 -17.60 -1.55 -21.32
CA ASN A 253 -17.63 -0.97 -22.66
C ASN A 253 -18.14 -2.03 -23.63
N GLY A 254 -19.45 -2.29 -23.61
CA GLY A 254 -20.15 -3.19 -24.53
C GLY A 254 -21.61 -2.74 -24.72
N PRO A 255 -22.21 -2.91 -25.91
CA PRO A 255 -23.42 -2.19 -26.31
C PRO A 255 -24.76 -2.80 -25.82
N ASN A 256 -24.78 -3.83 -24.98
CA ASN A 256 -26.02 -4.51 -24.57
C ASN A 256 -26.12 -4.73 -23.05
N PRO A 257 -27.08 -4.11 -22.35
CA PRO A 257 -27.12 -4.09 -20.88
C PRO A 257 -27.95 -5.22 -20.23
N MET A 258 -28.19 -6.36 -20.89
CA MET A 258 -29.14 -7.34 -20.33
C MET A 258 -28.83 -8.84 -20.48
N GLN A 259 -27.56 -9.26 -20.60
CA GLN A 259 -27.29 -10.71 -20.69
C GLN A 259 -26.02 -11.28 -20.06
N ASP A 260 -25.15 -10.50 -19.43
CA ASP A 260 -23.97 -11.04 -18.73
C ASP A 260 -24.01 -10.74 -17.22
N TYR A 261 -24.98 -11.33 -16.53
CA TYR A 261 -24.85 -11.62 -15.10
C TYR A 261 -24.09 -12.95 -14.97
N ALA A 262 -22.76 -12.90 -15.03
CA ALA A 262 -21.91 -14.05 -14.76
C ALA A 262 -21.10 -13.80 -13.48
N GLU A 263 -21.41 -14.61 -12.47
CA GLU A 263 -20.73 -14.76 -11.19
C GLU A 263 -19.20 -14.81 -11.36
N ILE A 264 -18.47 -13.90 -10.72
CA ILE A 264 -17.05 -14.14 -10.41
C ILE A 264 -16.72 -13.59 -9.02
N LEU A 265 -16.81 -14.48 -8.03
CA LEU A 265 -16.08 -14.34 -6.77
C LEU A 265 -14.58 -14.49 -7.08
N LEU A 266 -13.79 -13.51 -6.68
CA LEU A 266 -12.34 -13.56 -6.76
C LEU A 266 -11.79 -14.07 -5.43
N SER A 267 -10.97 -15.11 -5.47
CA SER A 267 -10.06 -15.48 -4.40
C SER A 267 -8.65 -15.48 -4.95
N VAL A 268 -7.73 -14.78 -4.28
CA VAL A 268 -6.32 -15.06 -4.46
C VAL A 268 -5.97 -16.14 -3.43
N GLU A 269 -5.84 -17.37 -3.89
CA GLU A 269 -5.42 -18.53 -3.08
C GLU A 269 -3.95 -18.83 -3.39
N PHE A 270 -3.08 -18.70 -2.38
CA PHE A 270 -1.68 -19.10 -2.46
C PHE A 270 -1.52 -20.44 -1.73
N ARG A 271 -1.33 -21.53 -2.46
CA ARG A 271 -0.97 -22.83 -1.86
C ARG A 271 0.53 -22.87 -1.60
N ASP A 272 0.92 -23.22 -0.37
CA ASP A 272 2.28 -23.64 -0.04
C ASP A 272 2.58 -24.94 -0.81
N SER A 273 3.42 -24.87 -1.84
CA SER A 273 3.94 -26.07 -2.50
C SER A 273 5.21 -26.55 -1.81
N ASP A 274 5.09 -26.91 -0.54
CA ASP A 274 6.02 -27.81 0.15
C ASP A 274 5.28 -29.10 0.46
N LYS A 275 5.39 -30.05 -0.47
CA LYS A 275 5.18 -31.51 -0.39
C LYS A 275 4.57 -31.98 -1.71
N PHE A 276 5.36 -32.67 -2.53
CA PHE A 276 5.01 -33.99 -3.05
C PHE A 276 6.24 -34.58 -3.77
N ALA A 277 7.03 -35.32 -3.01
CA ALA A 277 7.80 -36.42 -3.55
C ALA A 277 6.85 -37.62 -3.66
N ALA A 278 6.59 -38.12 -4.87
CA ALA A 278 6.07 -39.47 -5.12
C ALA A 278 6.33 -39.80 -6.59
N ARG A 279 7.41 -40.56 -6.86
CA ARG A 279 7.37 -41.97 -7.29
C ARG A 279 6.39 -42.23 -8.44
N TRP A 280 6.97 -42.37 -9.63
CA TRP A 280 6.38 -43.05 -10.77
C TRP A 280 6.33 -44.56 -10.50
N PRO A 281 5.20 -45.26 -10.70
CA PRO A 281 5.22 -46.66 -11.09
C PRO A 281 5.15 -46.73 -12.61
N SER A 282 6.20 -47.29 -13.19
CA SER A 282 6.21 -47.87 -14.53
C SER A 282 5.27 -49.08 -14.60
N GLY A 283 4.41 -49.10 -15.62
CA GLY A 283 3.54 -50.21 -15.99
C GLY A 283 2.67 -49.80 -17.16
#